data_AF-A0A7J4JST1-F1
#
_entry.id   AF-A0A7J4JST1-F1
#
_cell.length_a   1.000
_cell.length_b   1.000
_cell.length_c   1.000
_cell.angle_alpha   90.00
_cell.angle_beta   90.00
_cell.angle_gamma   90.00
#
_symmetry.space_group_name_H-M   'P 1'
#
loop_
_entity.id
_entity.type
_entity.pdbx_description
1 polymer ?
#
loop_
_entity_poly.entity_id
_entity_poly.type
_entity_poly.pdbx_seq_one_letter_code
_entity_poly.pdbx_strand_id
1 'polypeptide(L)' 'MALSKSDLAHRHSNMKAKLAQLEKEAMDDPLKRNRKLHEEIAELKKKLAAD' A
#
# COMPACT_ATOMS: atom_id res chain seq x y z
N MET A 1 8.35 -18.02 14.94
CA MET A 1 9.55 -17.75 14.11
C MET A 1 9.57 -16.26 13.82
N ALA A 2 10.59 -15.53 14.28
CA ALA A 2 10.74 -14.12 13.94
C ALA A 2 11.15 -14.01 12.47
N LEU A 3 10.51 -13.12 11.70
CA LEU A 3 10.86 -12.86 10.32
C LEU A 3 12.30 -12.33 10.23
N SER A 4 13.05 -12.79 9.23
CA SER A 4 14.39 -12.27 8.97
C SER A 4 14.30 -10.79 8.55
N LYS A 5 15.36 -10.01 8.80
CA LYS A 5 15.42 -8.60 8.36
C LYS A 5 15.21 -8.47 6.84
N SER A 6 15.67 -9.45 6.07
CA SER A 6 15.42 -9.57 4.62
C SER A 6 13.94 -9.76 4.29
N ASP A 7 13.24 -10.64 5.00
CA ASP A 7 11.81 -10.87 4.74
C ASP A 7 10.96 -9.63 5.05
N LEU A 8 11.30 -8.89 6.10
CA LEU A 8 10.64 -7.62 6.42
C LEU A 8 10.88 -6.59 5.31
N ALA A 9 12.11 -6.47 4.81
CA ALA A 9 12.44 -5.58 3.70
C ALA A 9 11.67 -5.96 2.41
N HIS A 10 11.58 -7.25 2.09
CA HIS A 10 10.80 -7.71 0.94
C HIS A 10 9.31 -7.42 1.08
N ARG A 11 8.73 -7.65 2.26
CA ARG A 11 7.31 -7.29 2.53
C ARG A 11 7.07 -5.80 2.38
N HIS A 12 7.95 -4.98 2.94
CA HIS A 12 7.85 -3.53 2.86
C HIS A 12 7.98 -3.03 1.40
N SER A 13 8.91 -3.59 0.62
CA SER A 13 9.05 -3.31 -0.81
C SER A 13 7.80 -3.69 -1.60
N ASN A 14 7.22 -4.86 -1.33
CA ASN A 14 6.01 -5.33 -2.00
C ASN A 14 4.80 -4.45 -1.67
N MET A 15 4.67 -4.02 -0.40
CA MET A 15 3.60 -3.11 0.02
C MET A 15 3.74 -1.73 -0.66
N LYS A 16 4.95 -1.20 -0.80
CA LYS A 16 5.20 0.04 -1.56
C LYS A 16 4.87 -0.10 -3.04
N ALA A 17 5.26 -1.21 -3.67
CA ALA A 17 4.95 -1.47 -5.07
C ALA A 17 3.44 -1.55 -5.32
N LYS A 18 2.71 -2.23 -4.43
CA LYS A 18 1.24 -2.32 -4.51
C LYS A 18 0.58 -0.96 -4.30
N LEU A 19 1.08 -0.17 -3.36
CA LEU A 19 0.57 1.18 -3.11
C LEU A 19 0.78 2.11 -4.32
N ALA A 20 1.94 2.04 -4.98
CA ALA A 20 2.20 2.83 -6.17
C ALA A 20 1.27 2.47 -7.35
N GLN A 21 0.91 1.18 -7.51
CA GLN A 21 -0.09 0.76 -8.50
C GLN A 21 -1.47 1.32 -8.17
N LEU A 22 -1.92 1.18 -6.92
CA LEU A 22 -3.22 1.68 -6.48
C LEU A 22 -3.31 3.21 -6.55
N GLU A 23 -2.23 3.93 -6.24
CA GLU A 23 -2.17 5.39 -6.38
C GLU A 23 -2.30 5.84 -7.83
N LYS A 24 -1.72 5.08 -8.77
CA LYS A 24 -1.88 5.35 -10.20
C LYS A 24 -3.33 5.17 -10.63
N GLU A 25 -3.99 4.10 -10.20
CA GLU A 25 -5.41 3.87 -10.46
C GLU A 25 -6.31 4.93 -9.78
N ALA A 26 -5.94 5.40 -8.58
CA ALA A 26 -6.62 6.49 -7.89
C ALA A 26 -6.50 7.84 -8.61
N MET A 27 -5.39 8.09 -9.33
CA MET A 27 -5.23 9.33 -10.12
C MET A 27 -6.27 9.41 -11.24
N ASP A 28 -6.66 8.25 -11.80
CA ASP A 28 -7.68 8.15 -12.83
C ASP A 28 -9.12 8.22 -12.26
N ASP A 29 -9.30 8.11 -10.93
CA ASP A 29 -10.57 8.29 -10.22
C ASP A 29 -10.56 9.53 -9.29
N PRO A 30 -10.55 10.75 -9.85
CA PRO A 30 -10.53 11.98 -9.04
C PRO A 30 -11.80 12.17 -8.20
N LEU A 31 -12.90 11.49 -8.55
CA LEU A 31 -14.17 11.54 -7.83
C LEU A 31 -14.25 10.53 -6.67
N LYS A 32 -13.20 9.72 -6.46
CA LYS A 32 -13.16 8.66 -5.45
C LYS A 32 -14.39 7.76 -5.49
N ARG A 33 -14.88 7.48 -6.69
CA ARG A 33 -16.05 6.62 -6.89
C ARG A 33 -15.78 5.23 -6.36
N ASN A 34 -14.55 4.74 -6.51
CA ASN A 34 -14.11 3.50 -5.92
C ASN A 34 -13.58 3.72 -4.50
N ARG A 35 -14.50 3.83 -3.52
CA ARG A 35 -14.15 3.98 -2.10
C ARG A 35 -13.20 2.91 -1.59
N LYS A 36 -13.39 1.66 -2.02
CA LYS A 36 -12.53 0.53 -1.63
C LYS A 36 -11.06 0.77 -2.01
N LEU A 37 -10.82 1.32 -3.20
CA LEU A 37 -9.48 1.62 -3.68
C LEU A 37 -8.79 2.68 -2.81
N HIS A 38 -9.50 3.75 -2.46
CA HIS A 38 -8.96 4.79 -1.58
C HIS A 38 -8.79 4.31 -0.12
N GLU A 39 -9.68 3.44 0.36
CA GLU A 39 -9.55 2.80 1.67
C GLU A 39 -8.31 1.89 1.72
N GLU A 40 -8.08 1.07 0.69
CA GLU A 40 -6.88 0.22 0.60
C GLU A 40 -5.59 1.05 0.55
N ILE A 41 -5.56 2.15 -0.20
CA ILE A 41 -4.41 3.08 -0.21
C ILE A 41 -4.17 3.64 1.19
N ALA A 42 -5.21 4.10 1.88
CA ALA A 42 -5.08 4.67 3.21
C ALA A 42 -4.61 3.62 4.23
N GLU A 43 -5.10 2.39 4.13
CA GLU A 43 -4.70 1.30 5.01
C GLU A 43 -3.24 0.87 4.76
N LEU A 44 -2.83 0.76 3.49
CA LEU A 44 -1.45 0.47 3.12
C LEU A 44 -0.50 1.59 3.56
N LYS A 45 -0.88 2.86 3.44
CA LYS A 45 -0.11 4.00 3.97
C LYS A 45 0.08 3.89 5.48
N LYS A 46 -0.98 3.56 6.22
CA LYS A 46 -0.90 3.37 7.68
C LYS A 46 0.02 2.22 8.05
N LYS A 47 -0.07 1.08 7.35
CA LYS A 47 0.81 -0.08 7.59
C LYS A 47 2.29 0.27 7.34
N LEU A 48 2.59 0.96 6.23
CA LEU A 48 3.95 1.41 5.92
C LEU A 48 4.49 2.49 6.87
N ALA A 49 3.62 3.23 7.57
CA ALA A 49 4.04 4.23 8.55
C ALA A 49 4.20 3.64 9.97
N ALA A 50 3.63 2.46 10.21
CA ALA A 50 3.68 1.78 11.50
C ALA A 50 4.79 0.71 11.59
N ASP A 51 5.30 0.24 10.43
CA ASP A 51 6.55 -0.55 10.30
C ASP A 51 7.79 0.36 10.31
#